data_AF-A0A967WKK3-F1
#
_entry.id   AF-A0A967WKK3-F1
#
_cell.length_a   1.000
_cell.length_b   1.000
_cell.length_c   1.000
_cell.angle_alpha   90.00
_cell.angle_beta   90.00
_cell.angle_gamma   90.00
#
_symmetry.space_group_name_H-M   'P 1'
#
loop_
_entity.id
_entity.type
_entity.pdbx_description
1 polymer ?
#
loop_
_entity_poly.entity_id
_entity_poly.type
_entity_poly.pdbx_seq_one_letter_code
_entity_poly.pdbx_strand_id
1 'polypeptide(L)' 'DYAAVGCVELSTPGKALGWSDAAMFNMARVLELTLFGGRDPQTGEQVGLDTCPLTEMGSFEELET' A
#
# COMPACT_ATOMS: atom_id res chain seq x y z
N ASP A 1 3.76 4.34 -32.34
CA ASP A 1 4.02 5.58 -31.57
C ASP A 1 3.57 5.46 -30.13
N TYR A 2 4.54 5.33 -29.23
CA TYR A 2 4.36 5.43 -27.79
C TYR A 2 5.37 6.46 -27.24
N ALA A 3 5.04 7.09 -26.13
CA ALA A 3 5.93 7.99 -25.40
C ALA A 3 5.73 7.79 -23.90
N ALA A 4 6.75 8.14 -23.11
CA ALA A 4 6.59 8.30 -21.67
C ALA A 4 5.92 9.65 -21.37
N VAL A 5 5.01 9.66 -20.39
CA VAL A 5 4.38 10.85 -19.81
C VAL A 5 4.72 10.84 -18.34
N GLY A 6 5.36 11.90 -17.85
CA GLY A 6 5.82 11.94 -16.46
C GLY A 6 7.09 11.10 -16.26
N CYS A 7 7.07 10.23 -15.26
CA CYS A 7 8.27 9.53 -14.80
C CYS A 7 8.49 8.22 -15.57
N VAL A 8 7.47 7.37 -15.66
CA VAL A 8 7.54 6.00 -16.23
C VAL A 8 6.27 5.58 -16.97
N GLU A 9 5.25 6.43 -17.01
CA GLU A 9 3.93 6.08 -17.50
C GLU A 9 3.87 6.15 -19.03
N LEU A 10 3.49 5.05 -19.68
CA LEU A 10 3.41 5.00 -21.14
C LEU A 10 2.08 5.57 -21.65
N SER A 11 2.14 6.35 -22.73
CA SER A 11 0.97 6.95 -23.37
C SER A 11 1.15 7.09 -24.88
N THR A 12 0.05 7.39 -25.57
CA THR A 12 0.04 7.75 -27.00
C THR A 12 -0.16 9.27 -27.13
N PRO A 13 0.84 10.01 -27.63
CA PRO A 13 0.76 11.48 -27.74
C PRO A 13 -0.49 11.94 -28.49
N GLY A 14 -1.24 12.86 -27.89
CA GLY A 14 -2.45 13.46 -28.48
C GLY A 14 -3.65 12.51 -28.66
N LYS A 15 -3.58 11.27 -28.16
CA LYS A 15 -4.64 10.26 -28.30
C LYS A 15 -5.06 9.60 -26.99
N ALA A 16 -4.37 9.86 -25.88
CA ALA A 16 -4.70 9.35 -24.57
C ALA A 16 -4.62 10.45 -23.50
N LEU A 17 -5.64 10.51 -22.64
CA LEU A 17 -5.76 11.41 -21.49
C LEU A 17 -5.91 10.59 -20.20
N GLY A 18 -4.96 9.69 -19.95
CA GLY A 18 -4.93 8.86 -18.75
C GLY A 18 -4.53 9.67 -17.52
N TRP A 19 -5.05 9.30 -16.35
CA TRP A 19 -4.54 9.78 -15.05
C TRP A 19 -3.53 8.77 -14.53
N SER A 20 -2.31 9.22 -14.24
CA SER A 20 -1.24 8.33 -13.78
C SER A 20 -1.51 7.74 -12.40
N ASP A 21 -2.12 8.53 -11.52
CA ASP A 21 -2.52 8.08 -10.19
C ASP A 21 -3.60 9.02 -9.62
N ALA A 22 -4.41 8.49 -8.71
CA ALA A 22 -5.34 9.26 -7.88
C ALA A 22 -4.88 9.31 -6.40
N ALA A 23 -4.01 8.40 -5.95
CA ALA A 23 -3.48 8.38 -4.60
C ALA A 23 -2.21 7.52 -4.47
N MET A 24 -1.20 8.05 -3.76
CA MET A 24 -0.01 7.30 -3.38
C MET A 24 -0.20 6.64 -2.01
N PHE A 25 0.30 5.42 -1.84
CA PHE A 25 0.37 4.75 -0.54
C PHE A 25 1.75 4.11 -0.32
N ASN A 26 2.06 3.81 0.94
CA ASN A 26 3.33 3.19 1.33
C ASN A 26 3.09 1.75 1.80
N MET A 27 3.63 0.78 1.06
CA MET A 27 3.49 -0.64 1.37
C MET A 27 4.15 -1.04 2.69
N ALA A 28 5.29 -0.45 3.05
CA ALA A 28 5.94 -0.71 4.33
C ALA A 28 5.09 -0.20 5.51
N ARG A 29 4.39 0.92 5.33
CA ARG A 29 3.45 1.43 6.34
C ARG A 29 2.21 0.54 6.47
N VAL A 30 1.70 0.00 5.37
CA VAL A 30 0.61 -0.98 5.41
C VAL A 30 1.04 -2.22 6.18
N LEU A 31 2.22 -2.77 5.88
CA LEU A 31 2.76 -3.94 6.58
C LEU A 31 2.99 -3.66 8.07
N GLU A 32 3.55 -2.51 8.44
CA GLU A 32 3.71 -2.11 9.83
C GLU A 32 2.36 -2.12 10.56
N LEU A 33 1.33 -1.47 10.00
CA LEU A 33 0.00 -1.48 10.61
C LEU A 33 -0.54 -2.91 10.77
N THR A 34 -0.42 -3.77 9.75
CA THR A 34 -0.85 -5.19 9.85
C THR A 34 -0.17 -5.92 11.00
N LEU A 35 1.15 -5.75 11.18
CA LEU A 35 1.92 -6.42 12.23
C LEU A 35 1.59 -5.90 13.64
N PHE A 36 1.07 -4.68 13.75
CA PHE A 36 0.66 -4.05 15.02
C PHE A 36 -0.86 -4.07 15.24
N GLY A 37 -1.58 -5.02 14.64
CA GLY A 37 -3.03 -5.19 14.83
C GLY A 37 -3.86 -4.05 14.25
N GLY A 38 -3.38 -3.43 13.17
CA GLY A 38 -3.93 -2.24 12.54
C GLY A 38 -3.70 -0.95 13.32
N ARG A 39 -2.97 -0.99 14.44
CA ARG A 39 -2.69 0.20 15.24
C ARG A 39 -1.37 0.82 14.83
N ASP A 40 -1.35 2.15 14.82
CA ASP A 40 -0.11 2.88 14.67
C ASP A 40 0.75 2.71 15.94
N PRO A 41 1.95 2.11 15.87
CA PRO A 41 2.78 1.87 17.05
C PRO A 41 3.25 3.15 17.74
N GLN A 42 3.21 4.31 17.06
CA GLN A 42 3.62 5.58 17.65
C GLN A 42 2.50 6.25 18.46
N THR A 43 1.26 6.14 18.01
CA THR A 43 0.10 6.87 18.56
C THR A 43 -0.89 5.97 19.29
N GLY A 44 -0.87 4.67 19.01
CA GLY A 44 -1.85 3.68 19.50
C GLY A 44 -3.22 3.74 18.79
N GLU A 45 -3.38 4.65 17.82
CA GLU A 45 -4.63 4.86 17.08
C GLU A 45 -4.92 3.67 16.16
N GLN A 46 -6.18 3.25 16.07
CA GLN A 46 -6.64 2.25 15.11
C GLN A 46 -6.79 2.90 13.73
N VAL A 47 -5.78 2.72 12.87
CA VAL A 47 -5.76 3.30 11.52
C VAL A 47 -6.11 2.26 10.47
N GLY A 48 -5.57 1.05 10.62
CA GLY A 48 -5.82 -0.11 9.77
C GLY A 48 -6.94 -1.01 10.30
N LEU A 49 -7.16 -2.11 9.58
CA LEU A 49 -8.06 -3.18 10.01
C LEU A 49 -7.56 -3.81 11.32
N ASP A 50 -8.49 -4.28 12.15
CA ASP A 50 -8.13 -5.03 13.36
C ASP A 50 -7.60 -6.42 12.97
N THR A 51 -6.28 -6.53 12.87
CA THR A 51 -5.57 -7.75 12.46
C THR A 51 -4.98 -8.47 13.67
N CYS A 52 -4.65 -9.75 13.52
CA CYS A 52 -3.85 -10.46 14.52
C CYS A 52 -2.48 -9.77 14.67
N PRO A 53 -2.05 -9.36 15.88
CA PRO A 53 -0.73 -8.79 16.07
C PRO A 53 0.37 -9.82 15.84
N LEU A 54 1.55 -9.37 15.40
CA LEU A 54 2.71 -10.23 15.16
C LEU A 54 3.10 -11.09 16.38
N THR A 55 2.86 -10.59 17.61
CA THR A 55 3.15 -11.34 18.84
C THR A 55 2.27 -12.57 19.04
N GLU A 56 1.14 -12.65 18.34
CA GLU A 56 0.16 -13.74 18.42
C GLU A 56 0.20 -14.65 17.18
N MET A 57 0.93 -14.26 16.14
CA MET A 57 1.11 -15.05 14.93
C MET A 57 2.06 -16.23 15.16
N GLY A 58 1.64 -17.44 14.76
CA GLY A 58 2.41 -18.67 14.90
C GLY A 58 3.24 -19.04 13.68
N SER A 59 2.87 -18.54 12.50
CA SER A 59 3.56 -18.85 11.25
C SER A 59 3.48 -17.69 10.26
N PHE A 60 4.27 -17.76 9.20
CA PHE A 60 4.27 -16.73 8.15
C PHE A 60 2.99 -16.77 7.31
N GLU A 61 2.40 -17.95 7.13
CA GLU A 61 1.14 -18.13 6.41
C GLU A 61 -0.02 -17.36 7.06
N GLU A 62 -0.02 -17.19 8.39
CA GLU A 62 -1.00 -16.39 9.10
C GLU A 62 -0.92 -14.89 8.75
N LEU A 63 0.22 -14.39 8.28
CA LEU A 63 0.39 -13.00 7.82
C LEU A 63 -0.22 -12.77 6.42
N GLU A 64 -0.34 -13.83 5.61
CA GLU A 64 -0.86 -13.73 4.24
C GLU A 64 -2.39 -13.72 4.17
N THR A 65 -3.07 -13.90 5.31
CA THR A 65 -4.53 -14.07 5.43
C THR A 65 -5.22 -12.84 5.98
#